data_AF-A0A7R9LNM3-F1
#
_entry.id   AF-A0A7R9LNM3-F1
#
_cell.length_a   1.000
_cell.length_b   1.000
_cell.length_c   1.000
_cell.angle_alpha   90.00
_cell.angle_beta   90.00
_cell.angle_gamma   90.00
#
_symmetry.space_group_name_H-M   'P 1'
#
loop_
_entity.id
_entity.type
_entity.pdbx_description
1 polymer ?
#
loop_
_entity_poly.entity_id
_entity_poly.type
_entity_poly.pdbx_seq_one_letter_code
_entity_poly.pdbx_strand_id
1 'polypeptide(L)'
;MSFLKLFSFNNLLIQYIIAFATLLIAVNISQCLEGLITAIGRWAVVAIIAWFGAKRWRRHHNNRRLTAYKRAVLVTGCDSGFGNALAMKLNEHGFRVYATVLDTEGEGARNLLTRQRFDGQTRVVRMDVTSDQEVNKVYETVAKELVDNGEQLWAVVNNAGILTLGPLDWGTVDTYKRIHEVNTFGMVRVTRVFLPLIRQSKGLCV
;
A
#
# COMPACT_ATOMS: atom_id res chain seq x y z
N MET A 1 -45.14 38.36 -75.59
CA MET A 1 -44.56 38.59 -74.24
C MET A 1 -44.45 37.32 -73.38
N SER A 2 -44.41 36.11 -73.97
CA SER A 2 -44.53 34.82 -73.25
C SER A 2 -43.22 34.00 -73.16
N PHE A 3 -42.36 34.08 -74.19
CA PHE A 3 -41.19 33.17 -74.32
C PHE A 3 -39.98 33.53 -73.43
N LEU A 4 -39.66 34.83 -73.28
CA LEU A 4 -38.55 35.30 -72.43
C LEU A 4 -38.80 35.07 -70.92
N LYS A 5 -40.07 35.10 -70.48
CA LYS A 5 -40.45 34.77 -69.10
C LYS A 5 -40.24 33.29 -68.80
N LEU A 6 -40.51 32.40 -69.77
CA LEU A 6 -40.31 30.96 -69.61
C LEU A 6 -38.82 30.58 -69.48
N PHE A 7 -37.94 31.21 -70.28
CA PHE A 7 -36.49 30.98 -70.23
C PHE A 7 -35.86 31.54 -68.94
N SER A 8 -36.29 32.73 -68.51
CA SER A 8 -35.90 33.30 -67.21
C SER A 8 -36.37 32.44 -66.04
N PHE A 9 -37.57 31.86 -66.11
CA PHE A 9 -38.12 30.99 -65.09
C PHE A 9 -37.34 29.68 -64.97
N ASN A 10 -36.95 29.08 -66.11
CA ASN A 10 -36.15 27.84 -66.13
C ASN A 10 -34.74 28.05 -65.56
N ASN A 11 -34.07 29.17 -65.87
CA ASN A 11 -32.76 29.47 -65.27
C ASN A 11 -32.84 29.75 -63.77
N LEU A 12 -33.90 30.43 -63.32
CA LEU A 12 -34.13 30.67 -61.90
C LEU A 12 -34.37 29.34 -61.15
N LEU A 13 -35.17 28.44 -61.74
CA LEU A 13 -35.44 27.11 -61.19
C LEU A 13 -34.17 26.26 -61.06
N ILE A 14 -33.30 26.27 -62.08
CA ILE A 14 -32.00 25.58 -62.04
C ILE A 14 -31.10 26.15 -60.93
N GLN A 15 -31.05 27.47 -60.78
CA GLN A 15 -30.28 28.12 -59.70
C GLN A 15 -30.82 27.72 -58.31
N TYR A 16 -32.13 27.66 -58.12
CA TYR A 16 -32.73 27.17 -56.87
C TYR A 16 -32.40 25.71 -56.59
N ILE A 17 -32.41 24.84 -57.60
CA ILE A 17 -32.06 23.42 -57.45
C ILE A 17 -30.59 23.26 -57.04
N ILE A 18 -29.67 24.00 -57.65
CA ILE A 18 -28.24 23.95 -57.31
C ILE A 18 -27.98 24.52 -55.91
N ALA A 19 -28.62 25.65 -55.55
CA ALA A 19 -28.52 26.23 -54.22
C ALA A 19 -29.06 25.28 -53.14
N PHE A 20 -30.17 24.59 -53.43
CA PHE A 20 -30.74 23.60 -52.52
C PHE A 20 -29.85 22.35 -52.38
N ALA A 21 -29.30 21.83 -53.48
CA ALA A 21 -28.39 20.69 -53.47
C ALA A 21 -27.08 20.98 -52.71
N THR A 22 -26.50 22.17 -52.90
CA THR A 22 -25.30 22.59 -52.17
C THR A 22 -25.58 22.78 -50.68
N LEU A 23 -26.74 23.34 -50.32
CA LEU A 23 -27.17 23.44 -48.92
C LEU A 23 -27.33 22.05 -48.27
N LEU A 24 -27.97 21.10 -48.96
CA LEU A 24 -28.12 19.72 -48.46
C LEU A 24 -26.77 19.03 -48.24
N ILE A 25 -25.83 19.18 -49.16
CA ILE A 25 -24.48 18.62 -49.01
C ILE A 25 -23.75 19.25 -47.81
N ALA A 26 -23.82 20.58 -47.67
CA ALA A 26 -23.20 21.29 -46.56
C ALA A 26 -23.77 20.85 -45.19
N VAL A 27 -25.10 20.69 -45.10
CA VAL A 27 -25.77 20.20 -43.88
C VAL A 27 -25.33 18.76 -43.55
N ASN A 28 -25.28 17.86 -44.55
CA ASN A 28 -24.84 16.48 -44.34
C ASN A 28 -23.37 16.39 -43.91
N ILE A 29 -22.48 17.21 -44.49
CA ILE A 29 -21.07 17.27 -44.08
C ILE A 29 -20.95 17.79 -42.64
N SER A 30 -21.70 18.84 -42.27
CA SER A 30 -21.71 19.38 -40.91
C SER A 30 -22.16 18.34 -39.89
N GLN A 31 -23.24 17.61 -40.17
CA GLN A 31 -23.74 16.53 -39.30
C GLN A 31 -22.74 15.39 -39.18
N CYS A 32 -22.04 15.04 -40.27
CA CYS A 32 -20.99 14.02 -40.24
C CYS A 32 -19.79 14.46 -39.39
N LEU A 33 -19.37 15.72 -39.49
CA LEU A 33 -18.28 16.29 -38.69
C LEU A 33 -18.62 16.32 -37.19
N GLU A 34 -19.84 16.71 -36.82
CA GLU A 34 -20.30 16.65 -35.42
C GLU A 34 -20.33 15.21 -34.89
N GLY A 35 -20.78 14.26 -35.69
CA GLY A 35 -20.74 12.82 -35.38
C GLY A 35 -19.31 12.32 -35.16
N LEU A 36 -18.36 12.77 -35.97
CA LEU A 36 -16.95 12.41 -35.85
C LEU A 36 -16.32 13.01 -34.59
N ILE A 37 -16.55 14.31 -34.32
CA ILE A 37 -16.01 15.01 -33.15
C ILE A 37 -16.53 14.37 -31.86
N THR A 38 -17.84 14.08 -31.79
CA THR A 38 -18.45 13.43 -30.61
C THR A 38 -17.95 12.01 -30.42
N ALA A 39 -17.75 11.24 -31.50
CA ALA A 39 -17.16 9.91 -31.44
C ALA A 39 -15.71 9.95 -30.92
N ILE A 40 -14.87 10.84 -31.46
CA ILE A 40 -13.48 11.03 -31.01
C ILE A 40 -13.45 11.43 -29.53
N GLY A 41 -14.30 12.36 -29.11
CA GLY A 41 -14.41 12.79 -27.72
C GLY A 41 -14.78 11.65 -26.77
N ARG A 42 -15.75 10.80 -27.15
CA ARG A 42 -16.15 9.62 -26.37
C ARG A 42 -15.00 8.62 -26.22
N TRP A 43 -14.31 8.30 -27.32
CA TRP A 43 -13.16 7.40 -27.28
C TRP A 43 -11.99 7.96 -26.48
N ALA A 44 -11.75 9.28 -26.53
CA ALA A 44 -10.74 9.94 -25.71
C ALA A 44 -11.04 9.82 -24.21
N VAL A 45 -12.29 10.03 -23.79
CA VAL A 45 -12.70 9.85 -22.38
C VAL A 45 -12.54 8.40 -21.94
N VAL A 46 -12.96 7.42 -22.75
CA VAL A 46 -12.78 5.99 -22.45
C VAL A 46 -11.29 5.65 -22.32
N ALA A 47 -10.44 6.16 -23.22
CA ALA A 47 -9.00 5.94 -23.17
C ALA A 47 -8.35 6.56 -21.92
N ILE A 48 -8.80 7.74 -21.50
CA ILE A 48 -8.33 8.38 -20.26
C ILE A 48 -8.72 7.55 -19.04
N ILE A 49 -9.98 7.13 -18.94
CA ILE A 49 -10.46 6.28 -17.83
C ILE A 49 -9.71 4.95 -17.82
N ALA A 50 -9.55 4.30 -18.97
CA ALA A 50 -8.79 3.06 -19.12
C ALA A 50 -7.32 3.26 -18.75
N TRP A 51 -6.69 4.39 -19.11
CA TRP A 51 -5.31 4.70 -18.74
C TRP A 51 -5.15 4.92 -17.24
N PHE A 52 -6.05 5.68 -16.59
CA PHE A 52 -6.04 5.86 -15.14
C PHE A 52 -6.31 4.55 -14.40
N GLY A 53 -7.28 3.76 -14.89
CA GLY A 53 -7.60 2.43 -14.38
C GLY A 53 -6.40 1.49 -14.50
N ALA A 54 -5.78 1.40 -15.68
CA ALA A 54 -4.59 0.60 -15.93
C ALA A 54 -3.38 1.09 -15.13
N LYS A 55 -3.21 2.39 -14.93
CA LYS A 55 -2.13 2.97 -14.11
C LYS A 55 -2.34 2.67 -12.62
N ARG A 56 -3.57 2.77 -12.13
CA ARG A 56 -3.93 2.43 -10.74
C ARG A 56 -3.83 0.94 -10.50
N TRP A 57 -4.32 0.12 -11.42
CA TRP A 57 -4.15 -1.32 -11.44
C TRP A 57 -2.66 -1.66 -11.44
N ARG A 58 -1.87 -1.14 -12.39
CA ARG A 58 -0.43 -1.39 -12.47
C ARG A 58 0.29 -0.96 -11.20
N ARG A 59 -0.12 0.10 -10.50
CA ARG A 59 0.44 0.46 -9.18
C ARG A 59 0.07 -0.52 -8.08
N HIS A 60 -1.18 -1.01 -8.05
CA HIS A 60 -1.64 -2.00 -7.08
C HIS A 60 -1.09 -3.41 -7.34
N HIS A 61 -0.91 -3.79 -8.61
CA HIS A 61 -0.41 -5.10 -9.04
C HIS A 61 1.09 -5.11 -9.33
N ASN A 62 1.77 -3.96 -9.32
CA ASN A 62 3.21 -3.97 -9.11
C ASN A 62 3.42 -4.45 -7.67
N ASN A 63 3.49 -5.77 -7.52
CA ASN A 63 4.20 -6.39 -6.43
C ASN A 63 5.63 -5.86 -6.52
N ARG A 64 5.88 -4.69 -5.92
CA ARG A 64 7.23 -4.25 -5.61
C ARG A 64 7.78 -5.40 -4.77
N ARG A 65 8.54 -6.29 -5.39
CA ARG A 65 9.28 -7.32 -4.67
C ARG A 65 10.12 -6.55 -3.68
N LEU A 66 9.72 -6.60 -2.42
CA LEU A 66 10.45 -5.92 -1.36
C LEU A 66 11.82 -6.59 -1.33
N THR A 67 12.86 -5.83 -1.67
CA THR A 67 14.22 -6.35 -1.62
C THR A 67 14.61 -6.43 -0.15
N ALA A 68 14.92 -7.63 0.34
CA ALA A 68 15.37 -7.82 1.72
C ALA A 68 16.84 -7.44 1.94
N TYR A 69 17.59 -7.18 0.86
CA TYR A 69 19.00 -6.82 0.91
C TYR A 69 19.27 -5.65 1.86
N LYS A 70 20.09 -5.90 2.89
CA LYS A 70 20.49 -4.95 3.93
C LYS A 70 19.34 -4.32 4.73
N ARG A 71 18.20 -5.02 4.82
CA ARG A 71 17.02 -4.56 5.57
C ARG A 71 16.68 -5.51 6.70
N ALA A 72 16.58 -4.94 7.89
CA ALA A 72 16.10 -5.62 9.07
C ALA A 72 14.68 -5.20 9.44
N VAL A 73 13.96 -6.08 10.13
CA VAL A 73 12.63 -5.84 10.68
C VAL A 73 12.59 -6.23 12.15
N LEU A 74 12.12 -5.34 13.01
CA LEU A 74 11.80 -5.64 14.40
C LEU A 74 10.33 -6.06 14.48
N VAL A 75 10.03 -7.22 15.04
CA VAL A 75 8.66 -7.70 15.25
C VAL A 75 8.44 -7.94 16.74
N THR A 76 7.42 -7.30 17.31
CA THR A 76 7.08 -7.48 18.73
C THR A 76 6.05 -8.58 18.95
N GLY A 77 6.13 -9.28 20.09
CA GLY A 77 5.16 -10.32 20.45
C GLY A 77 5.28 -11.58 19.58
N CYS A 78 6.48 -12.12 19.46
CA CYS A 78 6.77 -13.28 18.63
C CYS A 78 6.68 -14.62 19.38
N ASP A 79 6.22 -14.63 20.63
CA ASP A 79 6.03 -15.87 21.40
C ASP A 79 5.00 -16.80 20.74
N SER A 80 4.02 -16.26 20.01
CA SER A 80 3.00 -17.05 19.31
C SER A 80 2.30 -16.24 18.20
N GLY A 81 1.28 -16.84 17.58
CA GLY A 81 0.32 -16.15 16.72
C GLY A 81 0.90 -15.45 15.50
N PHE A 82 0.33 -14.30 15.16
CA PHE A 82 0.71 -13.55 13.95
C PHE A 82 2.14 -13.01 13.99
N GLY A 83 2.65 -12.58 15.15
CA GLY A 83 4.02 -12.11 15.30
C GLY A 83 5.04 -13.20 14.96
N ASN A 84 4.86 -14.40 15.51
CA ASN A 84 5.71 -15.55 15.24
C ASN A 84 5.68 -15.94 13.75
N ALA A 85 4.47 -16.09 13.19
CA ALA A 85 4.29 -16.45 11.79
C ALA A 85 4.87 -15.39 10.83
N LEU A 86 4.70 -14.10 11.15
CA LEU A 86 5.26 -13.00 10.37
C LEU A 86 6.79 -12.99 10.44
N ALA A 87 7.38 -13.18 11.62
CA ALA A 87 8.82 -13.26 11.80
C ALA A 87 9.43 -14.40 10.95
N MET A 88 8.82 -15.59 10.97
CA MET A 88 9.21 -16.68 10.09
C MET A 88 9.07 -16.31 8.61
N LYS A 89 7.95 -15.69 8.22
CA LYS A 89 7.71 -15.32 6.82
C LYS A 89 8.70 -14.29 6.31
N LEU A 90 9.09 -13.32 7.14
CA LEU A 90 10.11 -12.33 6.82
C LEU A 90 11.49 -12.99 6.66
N ASN A 91 11.84 -13.93 7.53
CA ASN A 91 13.06 -14.72 7.37
C ASN A 91 13.04 -15.51 6.05
N GLU A 92 11.92 -16.16 5.68
CA GLU A 92 11.79 -16.87 4.40
C GLU A 92 12.02 -15.95 3.17
N HIS A 93 11.78 -14.65 3.32
CA HIS A 93 12.02 -13.65 2.27
C HIS A 93 13.41 -13.00 2.34
N GLY A 94 14.27 -13.47 3.25
CA GLY A 94 15.66 -13.05 3.37
C GLY A 94 15.89 -11.75 4.14
N PHE A 95 14.91 -11.33 4.97
CA PHE A 95 15.10 -10.20 5.88
C PHE A 95 15.81 -10.67 7.16
N ARG A 96 16.65 -9.79 7.71
CA ARG A 96 17.05 -9.93 9.11
C ARG A 96 15.85 -9.63 9.99
N VAL A 97 15.54 -10.49 10.94
CA VAL A 97 14.39 -10.35 11.83
C VAL A 97 14.85 -10.29 13.27
N TYR A 98 14.57 -9.19 13.93
CA TYR A 98 14.65 -9.06 15.38
C TYR A 98 13.29 -9.44 15.96
N ALA A 99 13.14 -10.73 16.29
CA ALA A 99 11.91 -11.28 16.83
C ALA A 99 11.90 -11.12 18.35
N THR A 100 11.09 -10.21 18.86
CA THR A 100 11.02 -9.98 20.30
C THR A 100 10.00 -10.87 20.97
N VAL A 101 10.41 -11.49 22.07
CA VAL A 101 9.60 -12.45 22.85
C VAL A 101 9.63 -12.09 24.33
N LEU A 102 8.69 -12.60 25.11
CA LEU A 102 8.78 -12.59 26.57
C LEU A 102 9.61 -13.77 27.06
N ASP A 103 9.43 -14.97 26.50
CA ASP A 103 10.18 -16.16 26.90
C ASP A 103 11.15 -16.61 25.80
N THR A 104 12.46 -16.42 26.02
CA THR A 104 13.50 -16.82 25.06
C THR A 104 13.73 -18.32 24.99
N GLU A 105 13.31 -19.06 26.01
CA GLU A 105 13.39 -20.53 26.06
C GLU A 105 12.04 -21.18 25.70
N GLY A 106 11.01 -20.36 25.53
CA GLY A 106 9.66 -20.74 25.17
C GLY A 106 9.58 -21.44 23.81
N GLU A 107 8.50 -22.17 23.58
CA GLU A 107 8.29 -22.90 22.33
C GLU A 107 8.31 -21.98 21.11
N GLY A 108 7.71 -20.79 21.22
CA GLY A 108 7.72 -19.77 20.16
C GLY A 108 9.12 -19.34 19.74
N ALA A 109 9.99 -19.06 20.72
CA ALA A 109 11.38 -18.71 20.49
C ALA A 109 12.16 -19.85 19.84
N ARG A 110 12.00 -21.08 20.35
CA ARG A 110 12.62 -22.29 19.75
C ARG A 110 12.13 -22.53 18.32
N ASN A 111 10.84 -22.32 18.04
CA ASN A 111 10.27 -22.45 16.71
C ASN A 111 10.87 -21.44 15.72
N LEU A 112 11.10 -20.20 16.14
CA LEU A 112 11.72 -19.17 15.31
C LEU A 112 13.15 -19.52 14.90
N LEU A 113 13.92 -20.09 15.82
CA LEU A 113 15.33 -20.47 15.59
C LEU A 113 15.46 -21.76 14.78
N THR A 114 14.59 -22.74 15.01
CA THR A 114 14.66 -24.05 14.33
C THR A 114 14.14 -24.03 12.91
N ARG A 115 13.23 -23.10 12.58
CA ARG A 115 12.58 -23.02 11.25
C ARG A 115 13.11 -21.90 10.36
N GLN A 116 14.21 -21.25 10.74
CA GLN A 116 14.83 -20.24 9.90
C GLN A 116 15.36 -20.88 8.60
N ARG A 117 15.08 -20.25 7.45
CA ARG A 117 15.62 -20.68 6.14
C ARG A 117 17.02 -20.15 5.89
N PHE A 118 17.31 -18.95 6.41
CA PHE A 118 18.62 -18.33 6.32
C PHE A 118 19.22 -18.26 7.72
N ASP A 119 20.27 -19.05 7.94
CA ASP A 119 20.94 -19.10 9.23
C ASP A 119 21.50 -17.73 9.63
N GLY A 120 21.32 -17.40 10.91
CA GLY A 120 21.82 -16.15 11.49
C GLY A 120 21.04 -14.89 11.13
N GLN A 121 19.96 -15.01 10.35
CA GLN A 121 19.08 -13.88 10.02
C GLN A 121 17.94 -13.67 11.02
N THR A 122 17.53 -14.68 11.78
CA THR A 122 16.57 -14.50 12.88
C THR A 122 17.31 -14.32 14.19
N ARG A 123 17.11 -13.17 14.84
CA ARG A 123 17.61 -12.86 16.18
C ARG A 123 16.43 -12.83 17.16
N VAL A 124 16.36 -13.82 18.04
CA VAL A 124 15.42 -13.79 19.16
C VAL A 124 15.99 -12.91 20.27
N VAL A 125 15.19 -11.95 20.74
CA VAL A 125 15.57 -11.01 21.81
C VAL A 125 14.43 -10.91 22.82
N ARG A 126 14.74 -10.97 24.12
CA ARG A 126 13.73 -10.70 25.14
C ARG A 126 13.36 -9.22 25.16
N MET A 127 12.06 -8.89 25.09
CA MET A 127 11.58 -7.53 25.30
C MET A 127 10.13 -7.52 25.79
N ASP A 128 9.92 -7.07 27.03
CA ASP A 128 8.62 -6.61 27.49
C ASP A 128 8.36 -5.18 27.00
N VAL A 129 7.40 -5.01 26.09
CA VAL A 129 6.99 -3.69 25.56
C VAL A 129 6.46 -2.74 26.64
N THR A 130 6.16 -3.27 27.83
CA THR A 130 5.70 -2.48 28.99
C THR A 130 6.83 -1.88 29.82
N SER A 131 8.09 -2.21 29.51
CA SER A 131 9.28 -1.73 30.21
C SER A 131 10.14 -0.80 29.35
N ASP A 132 10.26 0.47 29.76
CA ASP A 132 11.18 1.44 29.12
C ASP A 132 12.63 0.94 29.12
N GLN A 133 13.04 0.25 30.18
CA GLN A 133 14.41 -0.25 30.33
C GLN A 133 14.70 -1.37 29.33
N GLU A 134 13.77 -2.33 29.18
CA GLU A 134 13.95 -3.43 28.23
C GLU A 134 13.92 -2.92 26.79
N VAL A 135 13.00 -2.00 26.45
CA VAL A 135 12.92 -1.41 25.10
C VAL A 135 14.20 -0.66 24.73
N ASN A 136 14.76 0.14 25.64
CA ASN A 136 16.02 0.85 25.39
C ASN A 136 17.21 -0.11 25.24
N LYS A 137 17.29 -1.16 26.05
CA LYS A 137 18.34 -2.18 25.94
C LYS A 137 18.29 -2.92 24.60
N VAL A 138 17.09 -3.26 24.13
CA VAL A 138 16.90 -3.89 22.81
C VAL A 138 17.29 -2.91 21.71
N TYR A 139 16.93 -1.62 21.83
CA TYR A 139 17.36 -0.60 20.89
C TYR A 139 18.88 -0.51 20.76
N GLU A 140 19.61 -0.45 21.87
CA GLU A 140 21.09 -0.42 21.85
C GLU A 140 21.68 -1.64 21.16
N THR A 141 21.13 -2.82 21.46
CA THR A 141 21.56 -4.09 20.86
C THR A 141 21.31 -4.09 19.35
N VAL A 142 20.10 -3.74 18.92
CA VAL A 142 19.70 -3.69 17.51
C VAL A 142 20.53 -2.64 16.77
N ALA A 143 20.67 -1.43 17.31
CA ALA A 143 21.43 -0.36 16.68
C ALA A 143 22.88 -0.76 16.44
N LYS A 144 23.51 -1.42 17.42
CA LYS A 144 24.87 -1.94 17.28
C LYS A 144 24.96 -3.01 16.18
N GLU A 145 24.12 -4.04 16.25
CA GLU A 145 24.15 -5.14 15.28
C GLU A 145 23.87 -4.68 13.84
N LEU A 146 22.99 -3.68 13.65
CA LEU A 146 22.73 -3.09 12.33
C LEU A 146 23.98 -2.43 11.74
N VAL A 147 24.75 -1.71 12.57
CA VAL A 147 26.01 -1.10 12.15
C VAL A 147 27.03 -2.18 11.79
N ASP A 148 27.21 -3.17 12.67
CA ASP A 148 28.16 -4.27 12.49
C ASP A 148 27.89 -5.07 11.20
N ASN A 149 26.61 -5.27 10.86
CA ASN A 149 26.20 -6.01 9.66
C ASN A 149 26.07 -5.13 8.41
N GLY A 150 26.18 -3.80 8.53
CA GLY A 150 25.95 -2.86 7.43
C GLY A 150 24.51 -2.88 6.90
N GLU A 151 23.54 -3.03 7.81
CA GLU A 151 22.11 -3.14 7.54
C GLU A 151 21.35 -1.91 8.07
N GLN A 152 20.08 -1.78 7.69
CA GLN A 152 19.20 -0.71 8.17
C GLN A 152 17.89 -1.29 8.70
N LEU A 153 17.40 -0.75 9.82
CA LEU A 153 16.07 -1.10 10.32
C LEU A 153 15.02 -0.51 9.40
N TRP A 154 14.42 -1.34 8.54
CA TRP A 154 13.44 -0.92 7.57
C TRP A 154 12.01 -0.90 8.11
N ALA A 155 11.70 -1.77 9.06
CA ALA A 155 10.38 -1.78 9.68
C ALA A 155 10.39 -2.15 11.15
N VAL A 156 9.43 -1.58 11.89
CA VAL A 156 9.01 -2.03 13.22
C VAL A 156 7.56 -2.46 13.09
N VAL A 157 7.25 -3.66 13.56
CA VAL A 157 5.89 -4.20 13.62
C VAL A 157 5.45 -4.29 15.08
N ASN A 158 4.53 -3.41 15.47
CA ASN A 158 3.93 -3.36 16.79
C ASN A 158 2.79 -4.40 16.87
N ASN A 159 3.16 -5.66 16.99
CA ASN A 159 2.22 -6.78 17.07
C ASN A 159 1.98 -7.27 18.52
N ALA A 160 2.87 -6.96 19.47
CA ALA A 160 2.66 -7.36 20.87
C ALA A 160 1.29 -6.87 21.37
N GLY A 161 0.49 -7.81 21.85
CA GLY A 161 -0.87 -7.52 22.29
C GLY A 161 -1.44 -8.61 23.18
N ILE A 162 -2.29 -8.19 24.10
CA ILE A 162 -3.11 -9.08 24.93
C ILE A 162 -4.58 -8.73 24.76
N LEU A 163 -5.44 -9.70 25.03
CA LEU A 163 -6.88 -9.56 24.96
C LEU A 163 -7.52 -10.28 26.14
N THR A 164 -8.59 -9.69 26.67
CA THR A 164 -9.51 -10.36 27.59
C THR A 164 -10.88 -10.43 26.92
N LEU A 165 -11.51 -11.60 26.97
CA LEU A 165 -12.84 -11.84 26.41
C LEU A 165 -13.85 -12.01 27.55
N GLY A 166 -15.02 -11.41 27.40
CA GLY A 166 -16.13 -11.54 28.34
C GLY A 166 -16.92 -10.24 28.49
N PRO A 167 -18.08 -10.29 29.16
CA PRO A 167 -18.81 -9.12 29.63
C PRO A 167 -17.92 -8.14 30.41
N LEU A 168 -18.26 -6.84 30.34
CA LEU A 168 -17.48 -5.76 30.95
C LEU A 168 -17.33 -5.92 32.47
N ASP A 169 -18.38 -6.42 33.13
CA ASP A 169 -18.45 -6.66 34.56
C ASP A 169 -17.58 -7.82 35.04
N TRP A 170 -17.00 -8.62 34.15
CA TRP A 170 -16.05 -9.69 34.49
C TRP A 170 -14.62 -9.16 34.65
N GLY A 171 -14.29 -8.04 34.00
CA GLY A 171 -12.98 -7.43 34.05
C GLY A 171 -12.85 -6.41 35.18
N THR A 172 -11.66 -6.27 35.74
CA THR A 172 -11.35 -5.13 36.61
C THR A 172 -10.79 -3.97 35.79
N VAL A 173 -10.83 -2.76 36.35
CA VAL A 173 -10.15 -1.60 35.74
C VAL A 173 -8.67 -1.91 35.48
N ASP A 174 -8.01 -2.66 36.35
CA ASP A 174 -6.61 -3.02 36.19
C ASP A 174 -6.36 -3.98 35.02
N THR A 175 -7.30 -4.89 34.72
CA THR A 175 -7.26 -5.69 33.49
C THR A 175 -7.22 -4.79 32.25
N TYR A 176 -8.11 -3.80 32.18
CA TYR A 176 -8.15 -2.89 31.03
C TYR A 176 -6.95 -1.96 30.98
N LYS A 177 -6.43 -1.49 32.13
CA LYS A 177 -5.16 -0.75 32.18
C LYS A 177 -4.01 -1.59 31.65
N ARG A 178 -3.93 -2.87 32.02
CA ARG A 178 -2.90 -3.78 31.52
C ARG A 178 -2.99 -3.98 30.01
N ILE A 179 -4.20 -4.10 29.46
CA ILE A 179 -4.41 -4.15 28.00
C ILE A 179 -3.88 -2.87 27.33
N HIS A 180 -4.20 -1.69 27.86
CA HIS A 180 -3.69 -0.43 27.32
C HIS A 180 -2.17 -0.30 27.45
N GLU A 181 -1.60 -0.76 28.57
CA GLU A 181 -0.16 -0.73 28.79
C GLU A 181 0.60 -1.54 27.73
N VAL A 182 0.08 -2.70 27.33
CA VAL A 182 0.68 -3.52 26.27
C VAL A 182 0.33 -2.97 24.88
N ASN A 183 -0.96 -2.87 24.56
CA ASN A 183 -1.45 -2.69 23.19
C ASN A 183 -1.34 -1.23 22.70
N THR A 184 -1.36 -0.26 23.63
CA THR A 184 -1.32 1.16 23.30
C THR A 184 0.01 1.78 23.70
N PHE A 185 0.31 1.81 25.00
CA PHE A 185 1.52 2.46 25.48
C PHE A 185 2.79 1.71 25.10
N GLY A 186 2.75 0.37 25.07
CA GLY A 186 3.86 -0.44 24.55
C GLY A 186 4.20 -0.13 23.10
N MET A 187 3.21 -0.02 22.22
CA MET A 187 3.39 0.41 20.82
C MET A 187 3.99 1.81 20.72
N VAL A 188 3.49 2.78 21.51
CA VAL A 188 4.03 4.15 21.54
C VAL A 188 5.48 4.16 22.01
N ARG A 189 5.80 3.41 23.07
CA ARG A 189 7.13 3.31 23.67
C ARG A 189 8.15 2.74 22.68
N VAL A 190 7.86 1.58 22.08
CA VAL A 190 8.72 0.96 21.06
C VAL A 190 8.89 1.89 19.87
N THR A 191 7.80 2.44 19.34
CA THR A 191 7.86 3.34 18.19
C THR A 191 8.73 4.56 18.47
N ARG A 192 8.55 5.22 19.63
CA ARG A 192 9.33 6.40 20.02
C ARG A 192 10.83 6.10 20.06
N VAL A 193 11.23 4.98 20.66
CA VAL A 193 12.63 4.60 20.81
C VAL A 193 13.27 4.25 19.46
N PHE A 194 12.58 3.50 18.60
CA PHE A 194 13.12 3.05 17.32
C PHE A 194 12.95 4.04 16.16
N LEU A 195 12.17 5.12 16.35
CA LEU A 195 11.87 6.10 15.31
C LEU A 195 13.11 6.70 14.60
N PRO A 196 14.24 6.99 15.28
CA PRO A 196 15.43 7.48 14.60
C PRO A 196 15.97 6.52 13.53
N LEU A 197 15.99 5.21 13.81
CA LEU A 197 16.49 4.19 12.89
C LEU A 197 15.54 4.02 11.69
N ILE A 198 14.22 4.03 11.94
CA ILE A 198 13.21 3.97 10.89
C ILE A 198 13.27 5.19 9.96
N ARG A 199 13.49 6.39 10.51
CA ARG A 199 13.65 7.61 9.71
C ARG A 199 14.88 7.54 8.81
N GLN A 200 15.99 7.00 9.31
CA GLN A 200 17.22 6.85 8.54
C GLN A 200 17.05 5.92 7.33
N SER A 201 16.32 4.83 7.49
CA SER A 201 16.07 3.85 6.44
C SER A 201 14.96 4.24 5.46
N LYS A 202 14.23 5.34 5.75
CA LYS A 202 12.95 5.69 5.10
C LYS A 202 11.97 4.51 5.17
N GLY A 203 11.98 3.84 6.31
CA GLY A 203 11.20 2.68 6.62
C GLY A 203 9.76 2.99 7.01
N LEU A 204 9.10 2.02 7.64
CA LEU A 204 7.74 2.16 8.13
C LEU A 204 7.56 1.54 9.53
N CYS A 205 6.55 2.03 10.24
CA CYS A 205 6.01 1.36 11.42
C CYS A 205 4.65 0.76 11.04
N VAL A 206 4.43 -0.50 11.39
CA VAL A 206 3.20 -1.26 11.16
C VAL A 206 2.56 -1.57 12.51
#